data_AF-A0A1H4EZ52-F1
#
_entry.id   AF-A0A1H4EZ52-F1
#
_cell.length_a   1.000
_cell.length_b   1.000
_cell.length_c   1.000
_cell.angle_alpha   90.00
_cell.angle_beta   90.00
_cell.angle_gamma   90.00
#
_symmetry.space_group_name_H-M   'P 1'
#
loop_
_entity.id
_entity.type
_entity.pdbx_description
1 polymer ?
#
loop_
_entity_poly.entity_id
_entity_poly.type
_entity_poly.pdbx_seq_one_letter_code
_entity_poly.pdbx_strand_id
1 'polypeptide(L)'
;MSDSLHTPSRFRRALVGAAGALVLALGVGLADAPAALAWDPGPGNGHGHGDTALAPRTSFTMAPDGTSGATQGGEGIPNIDSVKKTIATYYGDLGTGIANKTDSPYIRELGGILAREKAELKPEYDRAVQQGQKPAIVFDADDTTLWTYDMEVADMHFQFNPAEQDVWVQGQRFPAVPGMVDFVNQAAALGYTVFGLTGRNDNQKAATLGNLAKVGYTAFAADDFYTKWTGTGASQQPSYITCAAASCTTVEYKAETRKHIQDLGYTITLNVGDQWSDLQGGYAEEALKLPNPTYYLPSPDLPGVSEPQLAPRTHFTMAPDGSSGATEGGEGIPNIDSVKKTIATYYGDPGTGIANKDDSPYIRELRSIVLRQAPVLAATCFVEKKLHKNPAIVLDTDDTTLWTYDMEVADMHFQFDPVEQNVWVQQQRFPATPHMTTLAAVAQKAGCTVIGLTGRNDDQKAATLGNLAKVGYTGFTAQNFYTKWTGVGASQQPSYIACATAKCTTIEYKAQTRAYIESPSGGRYDIVANFGDQYSDLIGGYADRTVKLPNPTYYLP
;
A
#
# COMPACT_ATOMS: atom_id res chain seq x y z
N MET A 1 -75.52 -32.00 24.55
CA MET A 1 -76.76 -31.95 23.75
C MET A 1 -76.36 -31.82 22.29
N SER A 2 -76.67 -32.89 21.55
CA SER A 2 -76.76 -33.08 20.11
C SER A 2 -76.20 -32.05 19.12
N ASP A 3 -75.27 -32.59 18.32
CA ASP A 3 -75.40 -32.80 16.87
C ASP A 3 -75.21 -31.66 15.86
N SER A 4 -74.21 -31.92 15.01
CA SER A 4 -74.26 -32.00 13.55
C SER A 4 -73.55 -30.90 12.78
N LEU A 5 -72.82 -31.18 11.68
CA LEU A 5 -72.32 -32.39 11.00
C LEU A 5 -71.53 -31.80 9.81
N HIS A 6 -70.43 -32.43 9.38
CA HIS A 6 -70.09 -32.77 7.97
C HIS A 6 -68.60 -33.15 7.84
N THR A 7 -68.34 -34.44 8.03
CA THR A 7 -67.33 -35.26 7.30
C THR A 7 -67.87 -35.59 5.89
N PRO A 8 -67.15 -36.25 4.93
CA PRO A 8 -65.98 -37.16 5.04
C PRO A 8 -64.83 -36.83 4.03
N SER A 9 -63.55 -37.18 4.25
CA SER A 9 -62.85 -38.47 4.40
C SER A 9 -62.74 -39.34 3.13
N ARG A 10 -61.51 -39.85 2.90
CA ARG A 10 -61.07 -41.08 2.14
C ARG A 10 -60.46 -40.82 0.75
N PHE A 11 -59.43 -41.53 0.27
CA PHE A 11 -58.66 -42.69 0.74
C PHE A 11 -57.37 -42.85 -0.13
N ARG A 12 -56.28 -43.36 0.49
CA ARG A 12 -55.26 -44.34 0.01
C ARG A 12 -54.40 -44.12 -1.26
N ARG A 13 -53.08 -44.04 -0.98
CA ARG A 13 -51.93 -44.88 -1.47
C ARG A 13 -51.85 -45.27 -2.96
N ALA A 14 -50.75 -44.89 -3.63
CA ALA A 14 -49.60 -45.78 -3.92
C ALA A 14 -48.52 -45.07 -4.78
N LEU A 15 -47.27 -45.48 -4.58
CA LEU A 15 -46.02 -45.06 -5.23
C LEU A 15 -45.98 -45.35 -6.74
N VAL A 16 -45.22 -44.56 -7.52
CA VAL A 16 -44.04 -44.96 -8.34
C VAL A 16 -43.31 -43.65 -8.75
N GLY A 17 -41.97 -43.64 -8.65
CA GLY A 17 -41.15 -42.45 -8.88
C GLY A 17 -40.62 -42.26 -10.30
N ALA A 18 -39.91 -41.16 -10.52
CA ALA A 18 -38.62 -41.07 -11.21
C ALA A 18 -38.22 -39.59 -11.43
N ALA A 19 -36.99 -39.27 -11.03
CA ALA A 19 -36.01 -38.36 -11.63
C ALA A 19 -36.37 -36.90 -12.00
N GLY A 20 -35.55 -35.96 -11.52
CA GLY A 20 -35.15 -34.81 -12.34
C GLY A 20 -34.93 -33.48 -11.61
N ALA A 21 -33.66 -33.18 -11.34
CA ALA A 21 -33.05 -31.84 -11.22
C ALA A 21 -33.51 -30.90 -10.09
N LEU A 22 -32.80 -30.96 -8.96
CA LEU A 22 -32.68 -29.85 -8.02
C LEU A 22 -31.40 -29.06 -8.37
N VAL A 23 -31.59 -27.79 -8.71
CA VAL A 23 -30.53 -26.79 -8.91
C VAL A 23 -29.88 -26.53 -7.55
N LEU A 24 -28.62 -26.94 -7.40
CA LEU A 24 -27.76 -26.57 -6.28
C LEU A 24 -27.34 -25.12 -6.45
N ALA A 25 -27.86 -24.25 -5.59
CA ALA A 25 -27.28 -22.95 -5.31
C ALA A 25 -25.95 -23.18 -4.57
N LEU A 26 -24.83 -22.98 -5.27
CA LEU A 26 -23.51 -22.87 -4.65
C LEU A 26 -23.38 -21.47 -4.04
N GLY A 27 -23.67 -21.39 -2.74
CA GLY A 27 -23.13 -20.31 -1.91
C GLY A 27 -21.62 -20.50 -1.80
N VAL A 28 -20.85 -19.61 -2.41
CA VAL A 28 -19.42 -19.49 -2.16
C VAL A 28 -19.29 -18.75 -0.84
N GLY A 29 -19.07 -19.53 0.22
CA GLY A 29 -18.77 -19.02 1.55
C GLY A 29 -17.39 -18.36 1.56
N LEU A 30 -17.35 -17.20 2.20
CA LEU A 30 -16.16 -16.53 2.71
C LEU A 30 -15.29 -17.55 3.47
N ALA A 31 -14.13 -17.88 2.92
CA ALA A 31 -13.08 -18.58 3.62
C ALA A 31 -11.75 -18.00 3.13
N ASP A 32 -11.18 -17.12 3.95
CA ASP A 32 -9.75 -17.06 4.23
C ASP A 32 -9.58 -16.22 5.49
N ALA A 33 -9.78 -16.86 6.64
CA ALA A 33 -9.08 -16.45 7.85
C ALA A 33 -7.59 -16.78 7.63
N PRO A 34 -6.64 -15.94 8.08
CA PRO A 34 -5.24 -16.12 7.73
C PRO A 34 -4.72 -17.40 8.38
N ALA A 35 -4.34 -18.39 7.56
CA ALA A 35 -3.67 -19.60 8.01
C ALA A 35 -2.36 -19.31 8.79
N ALA A 36 -1.83 -18.08 8.70
CA ALA A 36 -0.66 -17.61 9.44
C ALA A 36 -0.86 -17.54 10.97
N LEU A 37 -2.09 -17.41 11.47
CA LEU A 37 -2.39 -17.40 12.92
C LEU A 37 -2.68 -18.79 13.49
N ALA A 38 -2.71 -19.84 12.67
CA ALA A 38 -3.14 -21.18 13.07
C ALA A 38 -1.98 -22.15 13.38
N TRP A 39 -0.73 -21.72 13.26
CA TRP A 39 0.38 -22.53 13.74
C TRP A 39 0.51 -22.37 15.25
N ASP A 40 0.12 -23.42 15.98
CA ASP A 40 0.49 -23.66 17.37
C ASP A 40 1.69 -24.64 17.38
N PRO A 41 2.88 -24.23 17.88
CA PRO A 41 4.06 -25.11 17.91
C PRO A 41 3.90 -26.33 18.86
N GLY A 42 2.76 -26.46 19.54
CA GLY A 42 2.52 -27.52 20.52
C GLY A 42 3.34 -27.32 21.80
N PRO A 43 3.09 -28.12 22.85
CA PRO A 43 3.72 -27.93 24.15
C PRO A 43 5.16 -28.51 24.12
N GLY A 44 6.08 -27.80 23.50
CA GLY A 44 7.52 -28.01 23.67
C GLY A 44 8.03 -27.22 24.88
N ASN A 45 8.92 -27.80 25.67
CA ASN A 45 9.54 -27.19 26.86
C ASN A 45 10.51 -26.03 26.50
N GLY A 46 10.03 -25.01 25.79
CA GLY A 46 10.74 -23.76 25.54
C GLY A 46 10.33 -22.72 26.59
N HIS A 47 11.29 -21.96 27.10
CA HIS A 47 11.05 -20.86 28.03
C HIS A 47 10.27 -19.72 27.33
N GLY A 48 8.95 -19.89 27.20
CA GLY A 48 8.06 -18.94 26.55
C GLY A 48 7.81 -17.70 27.42
N HIS A 49 8.53 -16.63 27.15
CA HIS A 49 7.94 -15.29 27.25
C HIS A 49 7.10 -15.08 26.00
N GLY A 50 5.78 -14.99 26.18
CA GLY A 50 4.79 -15.15 25.11
C GLY A 50 4.96 -14.24 23.90
N ASP A 51 4.60 -14.78 22.73
CA ASP A 51 4.53 -14.11 21.41
C ASP A 51 3.58 -12.89 21.36
N THR A 52 2.94 -12.51 22.47
CA THR A 52 1.95 -11.43 22.56
C THR A 52 2.50 -10.02 22.26
N ALA A 53 3.81 -9.86 22.05
CA ALA A 53 4.45 -8.59 21.69
C ALA A 53 4.85 -8.45 20.20
N LEU A 54 4.74 -9.51 19.38
CA LEU A 54 5.12 -9.48 17.96
C LEU A 54 3.92 -9.18 17.05
N ALA A 55 3.31 -8.00 17.24
CA ALA A 55 2.22 -7.53 16.39
C ALA A 55 2.66 -6.31 15.56
N PRO A 56 2.33 -6.24 14.27
CA PRO A 56 2.43 -5.03 13.45
C PRO A 56 1.73 -3.84 14.10
N ARG A 57 2.36 -2.66 14.03
CA ARG A 57 1.65 -1.42 14.36
C ARG A 57 0.49 -1.24 13.39
N THR A 58 -0.65 -0.80 13.92
CA THR A 58 -1.87 -0.56 13.11
C THR A 58 -2.34 0.89 13.12
N SER A 59 -1.70 1.78 13.88
CA SER A 59 -2.05 3.20 13.95
C SER A 59 -0.86 4.07 13.56
N PHE A 60 -1.08 5.01 12.66
CA PHE A 60 -0.03 5.81 12.04
C PHE A 60 -0.39 7.29 12.05
N THR A 61 0.61 8.15 12.28
CA THR A 61 0.50 9.59 12.08
C THR A 61 1.53 10.01 11.03
N MET A 62 1.05 10.53 9.91
CA MET A 62 1.88 10.84 8.74
C MET A 62 1.40 12.10 8.04
N ALA A 63 2.32 13.04 7.82
CA ALA A 63 2.11 14.22 7.00
C ALA A 63 2.12 13.86 5.51
N PRO A 64 1.30 14.50 4.69
CA PRO A 64 1.18 14.17 3.26
C PRO A 64 2.44 14.48 2.44
N ASP A 65 3.32 15.36 2.95
CA ASP A 65 4.56 15.80 2.31
C ASP A 65 5.78 14.90 2.59
N GLY A 66 5.59 13.84 3.38
CA GLY A 66 6.63 12.89 3.75
C GLY A 66 7.55 13.31 4.90
N THR A 67 7.40 14.52 5.46
CA THR A 67 8.26 15.03 6.54
C THR A 67 8.22 14.19 7.81
N SER A 68 7.17 13.39 8.00
CA SER A 68 7.04 12.46 9.12
C SER A 68 8.18 11.43 9.17
N GLY A 69 8.79 11.06 8.05
CA GLY A 69 9.91 10.13 8.00
C GLY A 69 11.17 10.64 8.73
N ALA A 70 11.28 11.95 8.97
CA ALA A 70 12.37 12.53 9.74
C ALA A 70 12.25 12.32 11.25
N THR A 71 11.04 11.98 11.74
CA THR A 71 10.70 11.96 13.18
C THR A 71 10.12 10.63 13.64
N GLN A 72 9.37 9.93 12.79
CA GLN A 72 8.83 8.61 13.07
C GLN A 72 9.94 7.56 12.91
N GLY A 73 10.00 6.59 13.84
CA GLY A 73 10.77 5.36 13.61
C GLY A 73 10.09 4.51 12.53
N GLY A 74 10.80 3.55 11.95
CA GLY A 74 10.30 2.79 10.79
C GLY A 74 8.99 2.04 11.06
N GLU A 75 8.79 1.51 12.27
CA GLU A 75 7.50 0.89 12.69
C GLU A 75 6.34 1.89 12.78
N GLY A 76 6.64 3.19 12.79
CA GLY A 76 5.66 4.29 12.75
C GLY A 76 5.28 4.74 11.34
N ILE A 77 5.86 4.14 10.31
CA ILE A 77 5.56 4.42 8.91
C ILE A 77 4.69 3.26 8.37
N PRO A 78 3.56 3.55 7.71
CA PRO A 78 2.76 2.50 7.07
C PRO A 78 3.61 1.66 6.12
N ASN A 79 3.52 0.34 6.21
CA ASN A 79 4.21 -0.54 5.27
C ASN A 79 3.56 -0.44 3.89
N ILE A 80 4.35 -0.22 2.85
CA ILE A 80 3.85 0.05 1.49
C ILE A 80 3.00 -1.10 0.92
N ASP A 81 3.34 -2.37 1.21
CA ASP A 81 2.59 -3.52 0.70
C ASP A 81 1.24 -3.67 1.39
N SER A 82 1.19 -3.37 2.69
CA SER A 82 -0.06 -3.32 3.44
C SER A 82 -0.97 -2.22 2.88
N VAL A 83 -0.42 -1.04 2.56
CA VAL A 83 -1.19 0.06 1.93
C VAL A 83 -1.73 -0.37 0.57
N LYS A 84 -0.91 -0.98 -0.30
CA LYS A 84 -1.37 -1.49 -1.61
C LYS A 84 -2.51 -2.51 -1.46
N LYS A 85 -2.41 -3.44 -0.51
CA LYS A 85 -3.48 -4.43 -0.23
C LYS A 85 -4.76 -3.78 0.30
N THR A 86 -4.64 -2.77 1.16
CA THR A 86 -5.77 -1.98 1.65
C THR A 86 -6.47 -1.24 0.51
N ILE A 87 -5.70 -0.60 -0.38
CA ILE A 87 -6.21 0.04 -1.60
C ILE A 87 -6.92 -0.99 -2.49
N ALA A 88 -6.30 -2.14 -2.77
CA ALA A 88 -6.90 -3.18 -3.59
C ALA A 88 -8.25 -3.65 -3.02
N THR A 89 -8.31 -3.91 -1.70
CA THR A 89 -9.54 -4.28 -1.00
C THR A 89 -10.63 -3.21 -1.13
N TYR A 90 -10.26 -1.93 -0.98
CA TYR A 90 -11.18 -0.79 -1.08
C TYR A 90 -11.80 -0.65 -2.48
N TYR A 91 -11.03 -0.91 -3.53
CA TYR A 91 -11.51 -0.90 -4.92
C TYR A 91 -12.10 -2.24 -5.39
N GLY A 92 -12.07 -3.28 -4.55
CA GLY A 92 -12.51 -4.63 -4.91
C GLY A 92 -11.60 -5.32 -5.94
N ASP A 93 -10.34 -4.90 -6.05
CA ASP A 93 -9.32 -5.56 -6.86
C ASP A 93 -8.83 -6.83 -6.14
N LEU A 94 -8.84 -7.95 -6.86
CA LEU A 94 -8.38 -9.25 -6.38
C LEU A 94 -6.86 -9.44 -6.51
N GLY A 95 -6.11 -8.35 -6.63
CA GLY A 95 -4.65 -8.34 -6.84
C GLY A 95 -4.25 -8.44 -8.31
N THR A 96 -5.13 -8.05 -9.21
CA THR A 96 -4.91 -8.04 -10.68
C THR A 96 -4.56 -6.65 -11.21
N GLY A 97 -4.69 -5.62 -10.39
CA GLY A 97 -4.58 -4.21 -10.79
C GLY A 97 -5.84 -3.65 -11.43
N ILE A 98 -6.96 -4.38 -11.37
CA ILE A 98 -8.22 -4.00 -12.02
C ILE A 98 -9.32 -3.90 -10.97
N ALA A 99 -9.91 -2.71 -10.84
CA ALA A 99 -10.97 -2.49 -9.86
C ALA A 99 -12.28 -3.20 -10.25
N ASN A 100 -13.04 -3.63 -9.23
CA ASN A 100 -14.40 -4.11 -9.45
C ASN A 100 -15.28 -2.97 -9.96
N LYS A 101 -15.92 -3.15 -11.12
CA LYS A 101 -16.72 -2.10 -11.78
C LYS A 101 -18.19 -2.04 -11.32
N THR A 102 -18.60 -2.95 -10.44
CA THR A 102 -20.00 -3.14 -10.05
C THR A 102 -20.24 -2.95 -8.55
N ASP A 103 -19.42 -3.55 -7.70
CA ASP A 103 -19.55 -3.43 -6.24
C ASP A 103 -18.17 -3.50 -5.56
N SER A 104 -17.87 -2.47 -4.79
CA SER A 104 -16.70 -2.35 -3.93
C SER A 104 -16.99 -1.33 -2.83
N PRO A 105 -16.21 -1.32 -1.73
CA PRO A 105 -16.25 -0.24 -0.75
C PRO A 105 -16.19 1.16 -1.40
N TYR A 106 -15.30 1.36 -2.39
CA TYR A 106 -15.22 2.60 -3.19
C TYR A 106 -16.54 2.95 -3.87
N ILE A 107 -17.14 2.02 -4.63
CA ILE A 107 -18.40 2.27 -5.35
C ILE A 107 -19.54 2.62 -4.38
N ARG A 108 -19.60 1.93 -3.23
CA ARG A 108 -20.63 2.17 -2.20
C ARG A 108 -20.43 3.52 -1.52
N GLU A 109 -19.20 3.89 -1.17
CA GLU A 109 -18.88 5.19 -0.59
C GLU A 109 -19.23 6.32 -1.57
N LEU A 110 -18.74 6.22 -2.81
CA LEU A 110 -18.99 7.21 -3.85
C LEU A 110 -20.49 7.32 -4.17
N GLY A 111 -21.21 6.20 -4.26
CA GLY A 111 -22.66 6.20 -4.44
C GLY A 111 -23.39 6.93 -3.31
N GLY A 112 -22.92 6.76 -2.06
CA GLY A 112 -23.45 7.49 -0.90
C GLY A 112 -23.15 8.99 -0.94
N ILE A 113 -21.95 9.38 -1.39
CA ILE A 113 -21.56 10.78 -1.59
C ILE A 113 -22.46 11.42 -2.66
N LEU A 114 -22.47 10.85 -3.87
CA LEU A 114 -23.23 11.41 -5.00
C LEU A 114 -24.74 11.42 -4.75
N ALA A 115 -25.29 10.47 -3.98
CA ALA A 115 -26.70 10.50 -3.61
C ALA A 115 -27.06 11.70 -2.74
N ARG A 116 -26.17 12.13 -1.83
CA ARG A 116 -26.37 13.34 -1.01
C ARG A 116 -26.30 14.59 -1.87
N GLU A 117 -25.25 14.72 -2.66
CA GLU A 117 -25.05 15.87 -3.55
C GLU A 117 -26.17 16.03 -4.57
N LYS A 118 -26.65 14.91 -5.13
CA LYS A 118 -27.75 14.90 -6.09
C LYS A 118 -29.07 15.40 -5.48
N ALA A 119 -29.28 15.23 -4.17
CA ALA A 119 -30.45 15.76 -3.48
C ALA A 119 -30.42 17.29 -3.37
N GLU A 120 -29.23 17.89 -3.27
CA GLU A 120 -29.04 19.33 -3.12
C GLU A 120 -28.95 20.09 -4.46
N LEU A 121 -28.64 19.41 -5.58
CA LEU A 121 -28.50 20.04 -6.90
C LEU A 121 -29.64 21.01 -7.27
N LYS A 122 -30.90 20.61 -7.07
CA LYS A 122 -32.06 21.43 -7.43
C LYS A 122 -32.32 22.58 -6.45
N PRO A 123 -32.38 22.34 -5.12
CA PRO A 123 -32.43 23.43 -4.15
C PRO A 123 -31.35 24.50 -4.36
N GLU A 124 -30.11 24.07 -4.58
CA GLU A 124 -28.97 24.96 -4.79
C GLU A 124 -29.10 25.78 -6.08
N TYR A 125 -29.53 25.12 -7.17
CA TYR A 125 -29.77 25.79 -8.44
C TYR A 125 -30.85 26.87 -8.31
N ASP A 126 -31.98 26.52 -7.71
CA ASP A 126 -33.10 27.45 -7.53
C ASP A 126 -32.68 28.66 -6.67
N ARG A 127 -31.89 28.42 -5.62
CA ARG A 127 -31.36 29.48 -4.75
C ARG A 127 -30.44 30.43 -5.53
N ALA A 128 -29.50 29.90 -6.29
CA ALA A 128 -28.58 30.70 -7.09
C ALA A 128 -29.33 31.56 -8.12
N VAL A 129 -30.27 30.96 -8.86
CA VAL A 129 -31.09 31.68 -9.84
C VAL A 129 -31.95 32.77 -9.18
N GLN A 130 -32.55 32.51 -8.01
CA GLN A 130 -33.31 33.51 -7.26
C GLN A 130 -32.46 34.70 -6.83
N GLN A 131 -31.16 34.49 -6.59
CA GLN A 131 -30.19 35.55 -6.29
C GLN A 131 -29.67 36.27 -7.55
N GLY A 132 -30.16 35.90 -8.74
CA GLY A 132 -29.72 36.48 -10.02
C GLY A 132 -28.34 35.99 -10.47
N GLN A 133 -27.85 34.88 -9.91
CA GLN A 133 -26.57 34.28 -10.27
C GLN A 133 -26.70 33.38 -11.51
N LYS A 134 -25.55 33.08 -12.14
CA LYS A 134 -25.45 32.11 -13.24
C LYS A 134 -24.74 30.84 -12.71
N PRO A 135 -25.50 29.85 -12.21
CA PRO A 135 -24.92 28.72 -11.49
C PRO A 135 -24.10 27.81 -12.40
N ALA A 136 -22.94 27.39 -11.90
CA ALA A 136 -22.00 26.51 -12.58
C ALA A 136 -21.40 25.48 -11.61
N ILE A 137 -20.98 24.35 -12.16
CA ILE A 137 -20.22 23.32 -11.43
C ILE A 137 -18.92 23.05 -12.17
N VAL A 138 -17.82 23.00 -11.41
CA VAL A 138 -16.50 22.64 -11.94
C VAL A 138 -16.18 21.21 -11.54
N PHE A 139 -15.73 20.40 -12.50
CA PHE A 139 -15.29 19.03 -12.29
C PHE A 139 -13.85 18.85 -12.74
N ASP A 140 -13.04 18.17 -11.91
CA ASP A 140 -11.81 17.55 -12.39
C ASP A 140 -12.09 16.36 -13.34
N ALA A 141 -11.06 15.93 -14.07
CA ALA A 141 -11.11 14.77 -14.96
C ALA A 141 -10.72 13.45 -14.27
N ASP A 142 -9.49 13.34 -13.79
CA ASP A 142 -8.86 12.07 -13.40
C ASP A 142 -9.37 11.64 -12.02
N ASP A 143 -9.86 10.41 -11.86
CA ASP A 143 -10.56 9.89 -10.68
C ASP A 143 -11.76 10.70 -10.17
N THR A 144 -12.14 11.76 -10.90
CA THR A 144 -13.35 12.56 -10.66
C THR A 144 -14.44 12.24 -11.67
N THR A 145 -14.15 12.27 -12.97
CA THR A 145 -15.10 11.90 -14.04
C THR A 145 -14.64 10.69 -14.85
N LEU A 146 -13.34 10.51 -15.05
CA LEU A 146 -12.69 9.38 -15.70
C LEU A 146 -11.87 8.59 -14.68
N TRP A 147 -12.15 7.30 -14.53
CA TRP A 147 -11.57 6.48 -13.47
C TRP A 147 -10.23 5.90 -13.90
N THR A 148 -9.15 6.29 -13.22
CA THR A 148 -7.76 5.99 -13.60
C THR A 148 -7.15 4.78 -12.91
N TYR A 149 -7.82 4.19 -11.92
CA TYR A 149 -7.32 3.05 -11.12
C TYR A 149 -6.62 1.94 -11.93
N ASP A 150 -7.24 1.47 -13.01
CA ASP A 150 -6.69 0.33 -13.77
C ASP A 150 -5.35 0.70 -14.43
N MET A 151 -5.19 1.95 -14.87
CA MET A 151 -3.91 2.47 -15.36
C MET A 151 -2.89 2.57 -14.22
N GLU A 152 -3.31 3.19 -13.11
CA GLU A 152 -2.45 3.44 -11.96
C GLU A 152 -1.88 2.13 -11.38
N VAL A 153 -2.68 1.06 -11.33
CA VAL A 153 -2.27 -0.20 -10.68
C VAL A 153 -1.78 -1.26 -11.65
N ALA A 154 -2.51 -1.55 -12.75
CA ALA A 154 -2.13 -2.61 -13.67
C ALA A 154 -0.97 -2.24 -14.60
N ASP A 155 -0.92 -0.99 -15.07
CA ASP A 155 0.07 -0.57 -16.07
C ASP A 155 1.23 0.23 -15.43
N MET A 156 0.95 1.07 -14.44
CA MET A 156 1.95 1.90 -13.77
C MET A 156 2.44 1.33 -12.45
N HIS A 157 1.71 0.39 -11.83
CA HIS A 157 2.08 -0.22 -10.55
C HIS A 157 2.33 0.80 -9.43
N PHE A 158 1.47 1.82 -9.37
CA PHE A 158 1.57 3.03 -8.54
C PHE A 158 2.77 3.92 -8.89
N GLN A 159 3.47 3.73 -9.99
CA GLN A 159 4.63 4.53 -10.39
C GLN A 159 4.27 5.41 -11.57
N PHE A 160 3.95 6.67 -11.29
CA PHE A 160 3.52 7.61 -12.32
C PHE A 160 4.54 7.68 -13.48
N ASN A 161 4.06 7.37 -14.68
CA ASN A 161 4.82 7.46 -15.91
C ASN A 161 4.04 8.29 -16.93
N PRO A 162 4.50 9.51 -17.28
CA PRO A 162 3.76 10.40 -18.17
C PRO A 162 3.60 9.84 -19.60
N ALA A 163 4.52 8.98 -20.06
CA ALA A 163 4.41 8.36 -21.38
C ALA A 163 3.32 7.29 -21.40
N GLU A 164 3.26 6.44 -20.38
CA GLU A 164 2.19 5.44 -20.25
C GLU A 164 0.83 6.11 -20.00
N GLN A 165 0.80 7.22 -19.25
CA GLN A 165 -0.42 8.00 -19.08
C GLN A 165 -0.95 8.49 -20.43
N ASP A 166 -0.06 9.03 -21.27
CA ASP A 166 -0.45 9.54 -22.58
C ASP A 166 -1.00 8.43 -23.48
N VAL A 167 -0.45 7.21 -23.41
CA VAL A 167 -1.01 6.05 -24.12
C VAL A 167 -2.47 5.79 -23.74
N TRP A 168 -2.81 5.88 -22.46
CA TRP A 168 -4.19 5.71 -21.98
C TRP A 168 -5.11 6.86 -22.36
N VAL A 169 -4.63 8.10 -22.21
CA VAL A 169 -5.38 9.32 -22.52
C VAL A 169 -5.69 9.39 -24.01
N GLN A 170 -4.69 9.27 -24.87
CA GLN A 170 -4.85 9.30 -26.33
C GLN A 170 -5.67 8.10 -26.82
N GLY A 171 -5.54 6.96 -26.15
CA GLY A 171 -6.34 5.76 -26.42
C GLY A 171 -7.79 5.82 -25.92
N GLN A 172 -8.18 6.87 -25.17
CA GLN A 172 -9.51 7.03 -24.58
C GLN A 172 -9.96 5.78 -23.79
N ARG A 173 -9.05 5.27 -22.96
CA ARG A 173 -9.19 3.96 -22.30
C ARG A 173 -9.93 4.00 -20.98
N PHE A 174 -10.15 5.18 -20.40
CA PHE A 174 -10.69 5.29 -19.06
C PHE A 174 -12.20 5.02 -19.02
N PRO A 175 -12.69 4.16 -18.13
CA PRO A 175 -14.10 4.10 -17.81
C PRO A 175 -14.56 5.36 -17.07
N ALA A 176 -15.87 5.59 -17.00
CA ALA A 176 -16.40 6.64 -16.14
C ALA A 176 -16.22 6.28 -14.65
N VAL A 177 -16.02 7.29 -13.82
CA VAL A 177 -16.18 7.18 -12.37
C VAL A 177 -17.62 6.76 -12.04
N PRO A 178 -17.84 5.72 -11.20
CA PRO A 178 -19.16 5.16 -10.92
C PRO A 178 -20.17 6.22 -10.46
N GLY A 179 -21.32 6.31 -11.16
CA GLY A 179 -22.41 7.24 -10.83
C GLY A 179 -22.20 8.70 -11.29
N MET A 180 -20.99 9.08 -11.71
CA MET A 180 -20.69 10.48 -12.03
C MET A 180 -21.33 10.96 -13.35
N VAL A 181 -21.50 10.07 -14.35
CA VAL A 181 -22.20 10.39 -15.61
C VAL A 181 -23.61 10.89 -15.35
N ASP A 182 -24.36 10.18 -14.51
CA ASP A 182 -25.74 10.55 -14.15
C ASP A 182 -25.79 11.85 -13.36
N PHE A 183 -24.84 12.07 -12.46
CA PHE A 183 -24.74 13.30 -11.66
C PHE A 183 -24.49 14.53 -12.56
N VAL A 184 -23.46 14.47 -13.40
CA VAL A 184 -23.09 15.58 -14.31
C VAL A 184 -24.21 15.88 -15.30
N ASN A 185 -24.77 14.85 -15.96
CA ASN A 185 -25.84 15.05 -16.94
C ASN A 185 -27.12 15.59 -16.27
N GLN A 186 -27.42 15.19 -15.03
CA GLN A 186 -28.54 15.76 -14.29
C GLN A 186 -28.32 17.23 -13.92
N ALA A 187 -27.11 17.60 -13.47
CA ALA A 187 -26.78 19.00 -13.21
C ALA A 187 -26.97 19.85 -14.48
N ALA A 188 -26.44 19.39 -15.62
CA ALA A 188 -26.63 20.06 -16.89
C ALA A 188 -28.13 20.17 -17.29
N ALA A 189 -28.91 19.11 -17.08
CA ALA A 189 -30.35 19.11 -17.37
C ALA A 189 -31.15 20.07 -16.48
N LEU A 190 -30.67 20.37 -15.27
CA LEU A 190 -31.26 21.39 -14.38
C LEU A 190 -30.93 22.82 -14.82
N GLY A 191 -29.89 23.01 -15.63
CA GLY A 191 -29.48 24.30 -16.18
C GLY A 191 -28.13 24.80 -15.67
N TYR A 192 -27.39 24.01 -14.87
CA TYR A 192 -26.02 24.37 -14.50
C TYR A 192 -25.14 24.45 -15.75
N THR A 193 -24.24 25.43 -15.78
CA THR A 193 -23.11 25.38 -16.72
C THR A 193 -22.03 24.46 -16.15
N VAL A 194 -21.60 23.48 -16.94
CA VAL A 194 -20.62 22.48 -16.50
C VAL A 194 -19.25 22.83 -17.08
N PHE A 195 -18.27 23.01 -16.21
CA PHE A 195 -16.88 23.23 -16.58
C PHE A 195 -16.03 22.00 -16.25
N GLY A 196 -15.13 21.65 -17.15
CA GLY A 196 -14.03 20.73 -16.85
C GLY A 196 -12.76 21.49 -16.52
N LEU A 197 -12.03 21.08 -15.49
CA LEU A 197 -10.75 21.70 -15.09
C LEU A 197 -9.76 20.63 -14.64
N THR A 198 -8.87 20.24 -15.55
CA THR A 198 -7.92 19.14 -15.33
C THR A 198 -6.46 19.59 -15.40
N GLY A 199 -5.61 18.88 -14.66
CA GLY A 199 -4.15 19.00 -14.74
C GLY A 199 -3.54 18.37 -16.00
N ARG A 200 -4.32 17.61 -16.79
CA ARG A 200 -3.87 17.07 -18.09
C ARG A 200 -3.39 18.19 -19.01
N ASN A 201 -2.41 17.88 -19.83
CA ASN A 201 -1.82 18.83 -20.76
C ASN A 201 -2.78 19.16 -21.91
N ASP A 202 -2.65 20.35 -22.48
CA ASP A 202 -3.51 20.83 -23.58
C ASP A 202 -3.51 19.92 -24.83
N ASN A 203 -2.40 19.27 -25.14
CA ASN A 203 -2.32 18.27 -26.21
C ASN A 203 -3.16 17.00 -25.93
N GLN A 204 -3.66 16.82 -24.71
CA GLN A 204 -4.54 15.73 -24.30
C GLN A 204 -6.01 16.11 -24.27
N LYS A 205 -6.35 17.40 -24.49
CA LYS A 205 -7.73 17.93 -24.38
C LYS A 205 -8.72 17.21 -25.28
N ALA A 206 -8.39 17.08 -26.57
CA ALA A 206 -9.28 16.46 -27.55
C ALA A 206 -9.58 14.98 -27.22
N ALA A 207 -8.55 14.22 -26.83
CA ALA A 207 -8.73 12.83 -26.45
C ALA A 207 -9.52 12.69 -25.14
N THR A 208 -9.29 13.57 -24.16
CA THR A 208 -10.05 13.61 -22.91
C THR A 208 -11.53 13.86 -23.15
N LEU A 209 -11.88 14.87 -23.96
CA LEU A 209 -13.27 15.12 -24.36
C LEU A 209 -13.88 13.96 -25.12
N GLY A 210 -13.12 13.32 -26.02
CA GLY A 210 -13.54 12.11 -26.72
C GLY A 210 -13.86 10.96 -25.76
N ASN A 211 -13.02 10.76 -24.74
CA ASN A 211 -13.23 9.73 -23.73
C ASN A 211 -14.49 10.04 -22.89
N LEU A 212 -14.67 11.29 -22.44
CA LEU A 212 -15.85 11.72 -21.68
C LEU A 212 -17.14 11.47 -22.48
N ALA A 213 -17.16 11.88 -23.76
CA ALA A 213 -18.30 11.61 -24.64
C ALA A 213 -18.54 10.10 -24.84
N LYS A 214 -17.47 9.33 -25.05
CA LYS A 214 -17.53 7.86 -25.22
C LYS A 214 -18.16 7.15 -24.02
N VAL A 215 -17.95 7.64 -22.81
CA VAL A 215 -18.50 7.03 -21.58
C VAL A 215 -19.82 7.64 -21.14
N GLY A 216 -20.40 8.56 -21.91
CA GLY A 216 -21.78 9.03 -21.75
C GLY A 216 -21.96 10.44 -21.20
N TYR A 217 -20.89 11.21 -20.99
CA TYR A 217 -21.02 12.62 -20.62
C TYR A 217 -21.47 13.46 -21.81
N THR A 218 -22.49 14.29 -21.62
CA THR A 218 -23.05 15.17 -22.67
C THR A 218 -22.85 16.66 -22.39
N ALA A 219 -22.38 17.00 -21.18
CA ALA A 219 -22.32 18.37 -20.69
C ALA A 219 -20.99 19.10 -20.98
N PHE A 220 -19.91 18.36 -21.27
CA PHE A 220 -18.58 18.96 -21.47
C PHE A 220 -18.39 19.49 -22.89
N ALA A 221 -18.37 20.81 -23.03
CA ALA A 221 -18.02 21.50 -24.27
C ALA A 221 -16.53 21.85 -24.31
N ALA A 222 -15.94 21.95 -25.50
CA ALA A 222 -14.52 22.24 -25.65
C ALA A 222 -14.12 23.62 -25.11
N ASP A 223 -15.00 24.62 -25.24
CA ASP A 223 -14.73 25.98 -24.77
C ASP A 223 -14.83 26.11 -23.24
N ASP A 224 -15.56 25.20 -22.59
CA ASP A 224 -15.77 25.14 -21.15
C ASP A 224 -14.90 24.05 -20.46
N PHE A 225 -13.89 23.53 -21.17
CA PHE A 225 -12.98 22.50 -20.66
C PHE A 225 -11.53 23.00 -20.64
N TYR A 226 -10.97 23.19 -19.46
CA TYR A 226 -9.65 23.77 -19.23
C TYR A 226 -8.60 22.69 -18.95
N THR A 227 -7.49 22.75 -19.68
CA THR A 227 -6.30 21.90 -19.58
C THR A 227 -5.06 22.73 -19.30
N LYS A 228 -4.05 22.15 -18.66
CA LYS A 228 -2.79 22.85 -18.37
C LYS A 228 -1.99 23.08 -19.65
N TRP A 229 -1.44 24.27 -19.82
CA TRP A 229 -0.63 24.60 -20.99
C TRP A 229 0.73 23.87 -20.94
N THR A 230 1.28 23.57 -22.11
CA THR A 230 2.59 22.88 -22.22
C THR A 230 3.76 23.84 -22.35
N GLY A 231 3.51 25.14 -22.58
CA GLY A 231 4.52 26.15 -22.91
C GLY A 231 5.09 26.01 -24.32
N THR A 232 4.56 25.09 -25.14
CA THR A 232 5.10 24.76 -26.46
C THR A 232 4.12 25.17 -27.56
N GLY A 233 4.63 25.79 -28.62
CA GLY A 233 3.82 26.21 -29.77
C GLY A 233 2.71 27.18 -29.36
N ALA A 234 1.46 26.89 -29.76
CA ALA A 234 0.29 27.68 -29.40
C ALA A 234 -0.20 27.45 -27.95
N SER A 235 0.28 26.39 -27.29
CA SER A 235 -0.11 26.03 -25.92
C SER A 235 0.69 26.83 -24.90
N GLN A 236 0.35 28.12 -24.78
CA GLN A 236 1.02 29.07 -23.90
C GLN A 236 0.20 29.34 -22.63
N GLN A 237 0.86 29.86 -21.60
CA GLN A 237 0.18 30.25 -20.36
C GLN A 237 -0.93 31.27 -20.67
N PRO A 238 -2.17 31.02 -20.24
CA PRO A 238 -3.26 31.97 -20.44
C PRO A 238 -3.03 33.26 -19.65
N SER A 239 -3.51 34.40 -20.18
CA SER A 239 -3.32 35.71 -19.55
C SER A 239 -4.02 35.88 -18.19
N TYR A 240 -5.00 35.01 -17.89
CA TYR A 240 -5.72 34.99 -16.62
C TYR A 240 -5.01 34.16 -15.53
N ILE A 241 -3.85 33.56 -15.84
CA ILE A 241 -3.03 32.81 -14.88
C ILE A 241 -1.76 33.59 -14.57
N THR A 242 -1.47 33.79 -13.29
CA THR A 242 -0.18 34.30 -12.79
C THR A 242 0.44 33.31 -11.81
N CYS A 243 1.64 32.84 -12.11
CA CYS A 243 2.40 31.95 -11.23
C CYS A 243 3.27 32.76 -10.26
N ALA A 244 3.39 32.33 -9.00
CA ALA A 244 4.31 32.97 -8.04
C ALA A 244 5.79 32.70 -8.37
N ALA A 245 6.07 31.60 -9.09
CA ALA A 245 7.39 31.19 -9.54
C ALA A 245 7.46 31.04 -11.06
N ALA A 246 8.58 30.52 -11.58
CA ALA A 246 8.77 30.27 -13.01
C ALA A 246 7.76 29.27 -13.62
N SER A 247 7.12 28.45 -12.78
CA SER A 247 6.03 27.56 -13.15
C SER A 247 4.94 27.59 -12.08
N CYS A 248 3.69 27.36 -12.51
CA CYS A 248 2.56 27.24 -11.60
C CYS A 248 2.49 25.84 -10.98
N THR A 249 2.24 25.82 -9.68
CA THR A 249 1.68 24.67 -8.97
C THR A 249 0.31 24.29 -9.55
N THR A 250 -0.16 23.07 -9.25
CA THR A 250 -1.50 22.64 -9.64
C THR A 250 -2.58 23.52 -8.98
N VAL A 251 -2.38 23.90 -7.72
CA VAL A 251 -3.28 24.77 -6.97
C VAL A 251 -3.41 26.14 -7.65
N GLU A 252 -2.30 26.80 -7.98
CA GLU A 252 -2.31 28.11 -8.65
C GLU A 252 -3.07 28.06 -9.98
N TYR A 253 -2.74 27.08 -10.83
CA TYR A 253 -3.41 26.91 -12.11
C TYR A 253 -4.92 26.70 -11.95
N LYS A 254 -5.35 25.79 -11.06
CA LYS A 254 -6.77 25.48 -10.89
C LYS A 254 -7.53 26.64 -10.22
N ALA A 255 -6.96 27.27 -9.19
CA ALA A 255 -7.59 28.39 -8.50
C ALA A 255 -7.77 29.62 -9.41
N GLU A 256 -6.73 30.03 -10.14
CA GLU A 256 -6.83 31.17 -11.06
C GLU A 256 -7.75 30.87 -12.25
N THR A 257 -7.88 29.60 -12.66
CA THR A 257 -8.88 29.22 -13.68
C THR A 257 -10.32 29.31 -13.14
N ARG A 258 -10.56 28.89 -11.89
CA ARG A 258 -11.89 29.09 -11.25
C ARG A 258 -12.22 30.56 -11.07
N LYS A 259 -11.25 31.38 -10.69
CA LYS A 259 -11.40 32.85 -10.66
C LYS A 259 -11.78 33.39 -12.04
N HIS A 260 -11.10 32.94 -13.09
CA HIS A 260 -11.44 33.34 -14.46
C HIS A 260 -12.89 32.96 -14.83
N ILE A 261 -13.37 31.78 -14.43
CA ILE A 261 -14.77 31.38 -14.62
C ILE A 261 -15.72 32.34 -13.89
N GLN A 262 -15.39 32.79 -12.68
CA GLN A 262 -16.17 33.82 -11.98
C GLN A 262 -16.13 35.18 -12.70
N ASP A 263 -14.98 35.58 -13.25
CA ASP A 263 -14.83 36.80 -14.05
C ASP A 263 -15.68 36.77 -15.34
N LEU A 264 -15.99 35.58 -15.86
CA LEU A 264 -16.96 35.39 -16.96
C LEU A 264 -18.44 35.53 -16.52
N GLY A 265 -18.69 35.79 -15.23
CA GLY A 265 -20.00 36.03 -14.65
C GLY A 265 -20.72 34.78 -14.12
N TYR A 266 -20.01 33.65 -13.98
CA TYR A 266 -20.57 32.44 -13.38
C TYR A 266 -20.39 32.42 -11.87
N THR A 267 -21.35 31.83 -11.19
CA THR A 267 -21.21 31.44 -9.78
C THR A 267 -20.94 29.95 -9.74
N ILE A 268 -19.71 29.57 -9.36
CA ILE A 268 -19.35 28.17 -9.13
C ILE A 268 -19.97 27.75 -7.80
N THR A 269 -21.13 27.09 -7.85
CA THR A 269 -21.84 26.65 -6.64
C THR A 269 -21.18 25.41 -6.04
N LEU A 270 -20.58 24.56 -6.87
CA LEU A 270 -19.90 23.34 -6.46
C LEU A 270 -18.62 23.13 -7.28
N ASN A 271 -17.53 22.79 -6.59
CA ASN A 271 -16.26 22.39 -7.17
C ASN A 271 -15.94 20.95 -6.75
N VAL A 272 -15.78 20.04 -7.70
CA VAL A 272 -15.65 18.60 -7.46
C VAL A 272 -14.28 18.10 -7.91
N GLY A 273 -13.57 17.40 -7.03
CA GLY A 273 -12.26 16.84 -7.32
C GLY A 273 -11.84 15.75 -6.34
N ASP A 274 -10.96 14.87 -6.77
CA ASP A 274 -10.40 13.79 -5.95
C ASP A 274 -9.09 14.22 -5.25
N GLN A 275 -8.51 15.35 -5.62
CA GLN A 275 -7.31 15.90 -4.99
C GLN A 275 -7.61 17.20 -4.25
N TRP A 276 -6.88 17.44 -3.16
CA TRP A 276 -6.97 18.73 -2.44
C TRP A 276 -6.56 19.91 -3.34
N SER A 277 -5.65 19.68 -4.28
CA SER A 277 -5.24 20.68 -5.27
C SER A 277 -6.36 21.13 -6.21
N ASP A 278 -7.43 20.36 -6.31
CA ASP A 278 -8.60 20.71 -7.12
C ASP A 278 -9.50 21.71 -6.40
N LEU A 279 -9.45 21.69 -5.07
CA LEU A 279 -10.41 22.35 -4.19
C LEU A 279 -9.84 23.62 -3.54
N GLN A 280 -8.54 23.61 -3.23
CA GLN A 280 -7.83 24.74 -2.59
C GLN A 280 -7.72 25.97 -3.47
N GLY A 281 -7.61 27.14 -2.83
CA GLY A 281 -7.43 28.44 -3.48
C GLY A 281 -8.74 29.19 -3.76
N GLY A 282 -9.88 28.70 -3.27
CA GLY A 282 -11.18 29.39 -3.32
C GLY A 282 -11.87 29.42 -4.69
N TYR A 283 -12.70 30.45 -4.90
CA TYR A 283 -13.50 30.71 -6.11
C TYR A 283 -14.62 29.69 -6.40
N ALA A 284 -15.13 29.05 -5.35
CA ALA A 284 -16.35 28.24 -5.38
C ALA A 284 -17.10 28.43 -4.05
N GLU A 285 -18.43 28.28 -4.06
CA GLU A 285 -19.24 28.35 -2.84
C GLU A 285 -19.06 27.08 -1.98
N GLU A 286 -19.03 25.92 -2.63
CA GLU A 286 -18.82 24.61 -1.99
C GLU A 286 -17.77 23.77 -2.71
N ALA A 287 -17.14 22.87 -1.95
CA ALA A 287 -16.13 21.94 -2.43
C ALA A 287 -16.48 20.51 -2.04
N LEU A 288 -16.40 19.60 -3.01
CA LEU A 288 -16.65 18.17 -2.84
C LEU A 288 -15.37 17.38 -3.11
N LYS A 289 -14.80 16.83 -2.04
CA LYS A 289 -13.65 15.91 -2.10
C LYS A 289 -14.13 14.49 -2.35
N LEU A 290 -13.66 13.89 -3.44
CA LEU A 290 -13.83 12.46 -3.73
C LEU A 290 -12.65 11.65 -3.16
N PRO A 291 -12.86 10.39 -2.77
CA PRO A 291 -11.80 9.57 -2.19
C PRO A 291 -10.77 9.13 -3.26
N ASN A 292 -9.48 9.34 -2.97
CA ASN A 292 -8.40 8.79 -3.79
C ASN A 292 -7.12 8.48 -2.97
N PRO A 293 -6.88 7.21 -2.62
CA PRO A 293 -5.64 6.80 -1.95
C PRO A 293 -4.51 6.38 -2.93
N THR A 294 -4.73 6.40 -4.25
CA THR A 294 -3.84 5.78 -5.25
C THR A 294 -2.71 6.68 -5.75
N TYR A 295 -2.84 8.00 -5.64
CA TYR A 295 -1.77 8.97 -5.90
C TYR A 295 -2.05 10.29 -5.18
N TYR A 296 -1.01 11.10 -4.96
CA TYR A 296 -1.14 12.40 -4.30
C TYR A 296 -0.48 13.52 -5.09
N LEU A 297 -1.23 14.59 -5.34
CA LEU A 297 -0.70 15.82 -5.91
C LEU A 297 -0.35 16.83 -4.81
N PRO A 298 0.89 17.39 -4.80
CA PRO A 298 1.26 18.44 -3.88
C PRO A 298 0.26 19.60 -3.90
N SER A 299 -0.30 19.88 -2.72
CA SER A 299 -1.41 20.81 -2.49
C SER A 299 -1.00 21.92 -1.52
N PRO A 300 0.05 22.71 -1.82
CA PRO A 300 0.45 23.80 -0.94
C PRO A 300 -0.61 24.90 -0.92
N ASP A 301 -0.86 25.46 0.26
CA ASP A 301 -1.67 26.67 0.37
C ASP A 301 -1.07 27.79 -0.49
N LEU A 302 -1.93 28.57 -1.14
CA LEU A 302 -1.49 29.75 -1.90
C LEU A 302 -0.84 30.79 -0.97
N PRO A 303 0.11 31.60 -1.46
CA PRO A 303 0.76 32.62 -0.64
C PRO A 303 -0.23 33.53 0.11
N GLY A 304 -0.17 33.52 1.44
CA GLY A 304 -1.04 34.34 2.29
C GLY A 304 -2.45 33.78 2.52
N VAL A 305 -2.75 32.59 2.00
CA VAL A 305 -4.00 31.85 2.22
C VAL A 305 -3.71 30.72 3.22
N SER A 306 -4.68 30.39 4.08
CA SER A 306 -4.60 29.21 4.95
C SER A 306 -5.94 28.48 4.93
N GLU A 307 -5.92 27.23 4.48
CA GLU A 307 -7.12 26.41 4.27
C GLU A 307 -7.04 25.10 5.07
N PRO A 308 -6.97 25.14 6.42
CA PRO A 308 -6.74 23.94 7.23
C PRO A 308 -7.86 22.90 7.15
N GLN A 309 -9.02 23.25 6.59
CA GLN A 309 -10.14 22.34 6.35
C GLN A 309 -10.05 21.62 5.00
N LEU A 310 -9.19 22.07 4.08
CA LEU A 310 -8.92 21.45 2.78
C LEU A 310 -7.54 20.78 2.79
N ALA A 311 -7.34 19.89 3.76
CA ALA A 311 -6.07 19.23 3.99
C ALA A 311 -6.23 17.71 4.09
N PRO A 312 -5.23 16.92 3.64
CA PRO A 312 -5.22 15.48 3.83
C PRO A 312 -5.37 15.07 5.29
N ARG A 313 -6.07 13.96 5.52
CA ARG A 313 -6.05 13.26 6.81
C ARG A 313 -4.61 12.87 7.14
N THR A 314 -4.24 12.94 8.42
CA THR A 314 -2.88 12.63 8.89
C THR A 314 -2.82 11.46 9.87
N HIS A 315 -3.96 10.92 10.29
CA HIS A 315 -4.06 9.87 11.29
C HIS A 315 -4.80 8.67 10.72
N PHE A 316 -4.15 7.52 10.64
CA PHE A 316 -4.67 6.33 9.96
C PHE A 316 -4.68 5.13 10.89
N THR A 317 -5.69 4.27 10.72
CA THR A 317 -5.73 2.94 11.35
C THR A 317 -5.86 1.91 10.25
N MET A 318 -4.90 0.99 10.15
CA MET A 318 -4.83 0.03 9.06
C MET A 318 -4.24 -1.30 9.53
N ALA A 319 -4.92 -2.40 9.23
CA ALA A 319 -4.43 -3.74 9.44
C ALA A 319 -3.34 -4.09 8.41
N PRO A 320 -2.32 -4.86 8.80
CA PRO A 320 -1.20 -5.21 7.92
C PRO A 320 -1.59 -6.12 6.75
N ASP A 321 -2.73 -6.82 6.84
CA ASP A 321 -3.23 -7.78 5.86
C ASP A 321 -4.07 -7.16 4.74
N GLY A 322 -4.34 -5.86 4.80
CA GLY A 322 -5.17 -5.15 3.82
C GLY A 322 -6.66 -5.06 4.19
N SER A 323 -7.12 -5.81 5.19
CA SER A 323 -8.56 -5.96 5.50
C SER A 323 -9.27 -4.64 5.84
N SER A 324 -8.54 -3.63 6.31
CA SER A 324 -9.09 -2.29 6.59
C SER A 324 -9.74 -1.63 5.37
N GLY A 325 -9.37 -1.99 4.14
CA GLY A 325 -9.98 -1.43 2.93
C GLY A 325 -11.45 -1.82 2.78
N ALA A 326 -11.92 -2.84 3.50
CA ALA A 326 -13.33 -3.24 3.50
C ALA A 326 -14.22 -2.32 4.34
N THR A 327 -13.64 -1.55 5.27
CA THR A 327 -14.37 -0.78 6.29
C THR A 327 -13.99 0.69 6.36
N GLU A 328 -12.75 1.05 6.09
CA GLU A 328 -12.31 2.45 6.02
C GLU A 328 -12.77 3.09 4.71
N GLY A 329 -13.22 4.35 4.78
CA GLY A 329 -13.42 5.16 3.58
C GLY A 329 -12.07 5.51 2.93
N GLY A 330 -12.09 5.96 1.68
CA GLY A 330 -10.86 6.18 0.91
C GLY A 330 -9.90 7.19 1.55
N GLU A 331 -10.42 8.27 2.15
CA GLU A 331 -9.60 9.24 2.92
C GLU A 331 -9.07 8.68 4.25
N GLY A 332 -9.55 7.51 4.67
CA GLY A 332 -9.05 6.75 5.82
C GLY A 332 -7.91 5.80 5.49
N ILE A 333 -7.55 5.67 4.22
CA ILE A 333 -6.42 4.87 3.75
C ILE A 333 -5.23 5.81 3.52
N PRO A 334 -4.02 5.50 4.04
CA PRO A 334 -2.83 6.29 3.74
C PRO A 334 -2.61 6.39 2.23
N ASN A 335 -2.43 7.61 1.72
CA ASN A 335 -2.13 7.79 0.30
C ASN A 335 -0.75 7.22 -0.04
N ILE A 336 -0.67 6.41 -1.08
CA ILE A 336 0.54 5.65 -1.43
C ILE A 336 1.76 6.54 -1.69
N ASP A 337 1.61 7.71 -2.31
CA ASP A 337 2.73 8.59 -2.64
C ASP A 337 3.27 9.31 -1.41
N SER A 338 2.37 9.71 -0.49
CA SER A 338 2.76 10.23 0.81
C SER A 338 3.53 9.18 1.63
N VAL A 339 3.14 7.90 1.54
CA VAL A 339 3.89 6.79 2.18
C VAL A 339 5.27 6.64 1.56
N LYS A 340 5.39 6.58 0.23
CA LYS A 340 6.70 6.51 -0.45
C LYS A 340 7.60 7.69 -0.07
N LYS A 341 7.06 8.90 -0.02
CA LYS A 341 7.84 10.10 0.35
C LYS A 341 8.30 10.06 1.81
N THR A 342 7.46 9.53 2.70
CA THR A 342 7.80 9.30 4.11
C THR A 342 8.92 8.27 4.24
N ILE A 343 8.83 7.16 3.51
CA ILE A 343 9.89 6.13 3.43
C ILE A 343 11.19 6.75 2.92
N ALA A 344 11.16 7.47 1.79
CA ALA A 344 12.36 8.11 1.23
C ALA A 344 13.03 9.04 2.25
N THR A 345 12.25 9.86 2.96
CA THR A 345 12.76 10.74 4.02
C THR A 345 13.41 9.96 5.17
N TYR A 346 12.81 8.85 5.59
CA TYR A 346 13.32 7.98 6.65
C TYR A 346 14.67 7.33 6.30
N TYR A 347 14.87 6.96 5.04
CA TYR A 347 16.13 6.43 4.52
C TYR A 347 17.13 7.50 4.05
N GLY A 348 16.74 8.78 4.07
CA GLY A 348 17.57 9.89 3.58
C GLY A 348 17.71 9.92 2.05
N ASP A 349 16.80 9.30 1.33
CA ASP A 349 16.74 9.29 -0.13
C ASP A 349 16.12 10.60 -0.66
N PRO A 350 16.85 11.39 -1.48
CA PRO A 350 16.33 12.63 -2.05
C PRO A 350 15.26 12.45 -3.13
N GLY A 351 14.85 11.21 -3.43
CA GLY A 351 13.92 10.84 -4.51
C GLY A 351 14.59 10.17 -5.71
N THR A 352 15.78 9.60 -5.48
CA THR A 352 16.58 8.88 -6.49
C THR A 352 16.39 7.36 -6.42
N GLY A 353 15.73 6.86 -5.38
CA GLY A 353 15.65 5.44 -5.07
C GLY A 353 16.89 4.90 -4.34
N ILE A 354 17.83 5.78 -3.99
CA ILE A 354 19.09 5.41 -3.34
C ILE A 354 19.14 6.04 -1.95
N ALA A 355 19.31 5.21 -0.92
CA ALA A 355 19.36 5.68 0.45
C ALA A 355 20.70 6.36 0.80
N ASN A 356 20.65 7.31 1.73
CA ASN A 356 21.87 7.88 2.32
C ASN A 356 22.60 6.82 3.16
N LYS A 357 23.85 6.54 2.80
CA LYS A 357 24.66 5.48 3.45
C LYS A 357 25.44 5.96 4.67
N ASP A 358 25.43 7.27 4.95
CA ASP A 358 26.22 7.90 6.01
C ASP A 358 25.35 8.32 7.21
N ASP A 359 24.26 9.06 6.98
CA ASP A 359 23.31 9.48 8.02
C ASP A 359 21.87 9.56 7.48
N SER A 360 20.97 8.92 8.21
CA SER A 360 19.52 8.96 8.00
C SER A 360 18.80 8.60 9.30
N PRO A 361 17.50 8.94 9.43
CA PRO A 361 16.67 8.41 10.50
C PRO A 361 16.80 6.89 10.68
N TYR A 362 16.78 6.11 9.58
CA TYR A 362 17.00 4.66 9.58
C TYR A 362 18.34 4.24 10.22
N ILE A 363 19.46 4.84 9.78
CA ILE A 363 20.79 4.54 10.33
C ILE A 363 20.84 4.86 11.82
N ARG A 364 20.29 6.00 12.23
CA ARG A 364 20.24 6.41 13.65
C ARG A 364 19.37 5.48 14.49
N GLU A 365 18.25 5.01 13.96
CA GLU A 365 17.40 4.02 14.62
C GLU A 365 18.12 2.68 14.80
N LEU A 366 18.75 2.14 13.74
CA LEU A 366 19.55 0.92 13.83
C LEU A 366 20.72 1.05 14.81
N ARG A 367 21.40 2.20 14.82
CA ARG A 367 22.43 2.50 15.83
C ARG A 367 21.87 2.39 17.25
N SER A 368 20.70 2.97 17.48
CA SER A 368 20.03 2.95 18.78
C SER A 368 19.64 1.53 19.21
N ILE A 369 19.12 0.73 18.27
CA ILE A 369 18.84 -0.69 18.51
C ILE A 369 20.13 -1.43 18.88
N VAL A 370 21.18 -1.36 18.06
CA VAL A 370 22.44 -2.08 18.32
C VAL A 370 23.07 -1.65 19.65
N LEU A 371 23.04 -0.36 20.01
CA LEU A 371 23.54 0.12 21.31
C LEU A 371 22.78 -0.47 22.50
N ARG A 372 21.47 -0.71 22.37
CA ARG A 372 20.68 -1.40 23.41
C ARG A 372 20.95 -2.91 23.42
N GLN A 373 21.11 -3.53 22.26
CA GLN A 373 21.16 -4.99 22.13
C GLN A 373 22.55 -5.58 22.41
N ALA A 374 23.61 -4.95 21.90
CA ALA A 374 24.96 -5.51 21.92
C ALA A 374 25.50 -5.82 23.32
N PRO A 375 25.32 -4.98 24.36
CA PRO A 375 25.84 -5.28 25.70
C PRO A 375 25.15 -6.49 26.33
N VAL A 376 23.82 -6.62 26.14
CA VAL A 376 23.03 -7.74 26.65
C VAL A 376 23.46 -9.03 25.96
N LEU A 377 23.58 -9.03 24.63
CA LEU A 377 24.07 -10.18 23.88
C LEU A 377 25.46 -10.60 24.34
N ALA A 378 26.39 -9.65 24.45
CA ALA A 378 27.75 -9.95 24.85
C ALA A 378 27.81 -10.62 26.24
N ALA A 379 27.03 -10.13 27.20
CA ALA A 379 26.95 -10.72 28.52
C ALA A 379 26.38 -12.14 28.48
N THR A 380 25.24 -12.34 27.80
CA THR A 380 24.59 -13.65 27.69
C THR A 380 25.49 -14.66 26.98
N CYS A 381 26.00 -14.34 25.78
CA CYS A 381 26.92 -15.19 25.03
C CYS A 381 28.13 -15.62 25.88
N PHE A 382 28.73 -14.68 26.61
CA PHE A 382 29.89 -14.97 27.45
C PHE A 382 29.55 -15.92 28.60
N VAL A 383 28.46 -15.66 29.33
CA VAL A 383 28.02 -16.48 30.45
C VAL A 383 27.69 -17.89 29.97
N GLU A 384 26.90 -18.02 28.92
CA GLU A 384 26.49 -19.32 28.37
C GLU A 384 27.67 -20.13 27.88
N LYS A 385 28.62 -19.47 27.20
CA LYS A 385 29.85 -20.12 26.75
C LYS A 385 30.67 -20.64 27.93
N LYS A 386 30.73 -19.90 29.04
CA LYS A 386 31.41 -20.33 30.29
C LYS A 386 30.70 -21.48 30.98
N LEU A 387 29.38 -21.60 30.82
CA LEU A 387 28.58 -22.72 31.30
C LEU A 387 28.62 -23.94 30.36
N HIS A 388 29.50 -23.93 29.35
CA HIS A 388 29.64 -25.01 28.36
C HIS A 388 28.36 -25.28 27.55
N LYS A 389 27.51 -24.26 27.38
CA LYS A 389 26.43 -24.26 26.39
C LYS A 389 26.96 -23.89 25.00
N ASN A 390 26.10 -24.01 23.99
CA ASN A 390 26.33 -23.59 22.61
C ASN A 390 25.51 -22.33 22.27
N PRO A 391 25.83 -21.15 22.81
CA PRO A 391 25.03 -19.96 22.54
C PRO A 391 25.13 -19.54 21.06
N ALA A 392 24.02 -19.10 20.47
CA ALA A 392 23.97 -18.60 19.11
C ALA A 392 23.03 -17.41 18.96
N ILE A 393 23.31 -16.56 17.97
CA ILE A 393 22.33 -15.60 17.44
C ILE A 393 21.89 -16.04 16.05
N VAL A 394 20.61 -15.86 15.75
CA VAL A 394 20.04 -16.05 14.41
C VAL A 394 19.80 -14.68 13.79
N LEU A 395 20.26 -14.51 12.56
CA LEU A 395 20.10 -13.29 11.77
C LEU A 395 19.41 -13.62 10.44
N ASP A 396 18.34 -12.89 10.12
CA ASP A 396 17.85 -12.85 8.74
C ASP A 396 18.87 -12.15 7.79
N THR A 397 18.65 -12.30 6.48
CA THR A 397 19.49 -11.70 5.44
C THR A 397 19.00 -10.34 4.95
N ASP A 398 17.84 -10.29 4.33
CA ASP A 398 17.38 -9.10 3.60
C ASP A 398 16.93 -8.04 4.62
N ASP A 399 17.44 -6.81 4.50
CA ASP A 399 17.31 -5.71 5.46
C ASP A 399 17.74 -5.97 6.92
N THR A 400 18.18 -7.18 7.25
CA THR A 400 18.73 -7.54 8.56
C THR A 400 20.24 -7.61 8.58
N THR A 401 20.86 -8.20 7.56
CA THR A 401 22.32 -8.19 7.39
C THR A 401 22.78 -7.56 6.08
N LEU A 402 22.00 -7.69 5.01
CA LEU A 402 22.22 -7.07 3.72
C LEU A 402 21.08 -6.09 3.43
N TRP A 403 21.42 -4.82 3.24
CA TRP A 403 20.42 -3.74 3.08
C TRP A 403 19.92 -3.69 1.63
N THR A 404 18.60 -3.86 1.44
CA THR A 404 17.96 -4.07 0.13
C THR A 404 17.26 -2.85 -0.44
N TYR A 405 17.13 -1.75 0.32
CA TYR A 405 16.42 -0.52 -0.11
C TYR A 405 16.73 -0.06 -1.55
N ASP A 406 17.99 0.02 -1.96
CA ASP A 406 18.34 0.55 -3.28
C ASP A 406 17.77 -0.33 -4.41
N MET A 407 17.77 -1.65 -4.21
CA MET A 407 17.14 -2.59 -5.13
C MET A 407 15.62 -2.40 -5.13
N GLU A 408 15.03 -2.33 -3.94
CA GLU A 408 13.59 -2.24 -3.75
C GLU A 408 13.00 -0.98 -4.36
N VAL A 409 13.71 0.15 -4.30
CA VAL A 409 13.18 1.44 -4.73
C VAL A 409 13.69 1.84 -6.11
N ALA A 410 14.99 1.75 -6.38
CA ALA A 410 15.55 2.20 -7.66
C ALA A 410 15.29 1.22 -8.81
N ASP A 411 15.35 -0.09 -8.55
CA ASP A 411 15.24 -1.11 -9.61
C ASP A 411 13.85 -1.77 -9.63
N MET A 412 13.24 -1.99 -8.46
CA MET A 412 11.94 -2.64 -8.33
C MET A 412 10.77 -1.67 -8.15
N HIS A 413 11.02 -0.43 -7.74
CA HIS A 413 9.98 0.57 -7.50
C HIS A 413 8.86 0.10 -6.55
N PHE A 414 9.24 -0.54 -5.44
CA PHE A 414 8.39 -1.22 -4.47
C PHE A 414 7.58 -2.41 -5.05
N GLN A 415 7.87 -2.89 -6.25
CA GLN A 415 7.20 -4.03 -6.87
C GLN A 415 8.17 -5.21 -6.92
N PHE A 416 7.93 -6.19 -6.06
CA PHE A 416 8.84 -7.33 -5.95
C PHE A 416 8.99 -8.08 -7.28
N ASP A 417 10.22 -8.12 -7.80
CA ASP A 417 10.60 -8.93 -8.95
C ASP A 417 11.66 -9.98 -8.53
N PRO A 418 11.33 -11.28 -8.52
CA PRO A 418 12.29 -12.32 -8.14
C PRO A 418 13.46 -12.45 -9.13
N VAL A 419 13.29 -12.07 -10.41
CA VAL A 419 14.35 -12.10 -11.42
C VAL A 419 15.36 -11.00 -11.12
N GLU A 420 14.90 -9.78 -10.91
CA GLU A 420 15.77 -8.65 -10.57
C GLU A 420 16.44 -8.85 -9.20
N GLN A 421 15.71 -9.41 -8.22
CA GLN A 421 16.32 -9.77 -6.94
C GLN A 421 17.49 -10.72 -7.14
N ASN A 422 17.32 -11.73 -8.00
CA ASN A 422 18.37 -12.69 -8.26
C ASN A 422 19.58 -12.02 -8.95
N VAL A 423 19.38 -11.03 -9.83
CA VAL A 423 20.49 -10.26 -10.41
C VAL A 423 21.33 -9.60 -9.31
N TRP A 424 20.69 -8.92 -8.36
CA TRP A 424 21.39 -8.27 -7.24
C TRP A 424 22.10 -9.25 -6.31
N VAL A 425 21.44 -10.36 -5.99
CA VAL A 425 22.00 -11.42 -5.15
C VAL A 425 23.23 -12.02 -5.79
N GLN A 426 23.14 -12.48 -7.04
CA GLN A 426 24.24 -13.16 -7.72
C GLN A 426 25.44 -12.22 -7.94
N GLN A 427 25.19 -10.92 -8.13
CA GLN A 427 26.24 -9.91 -8.28
C GLN A 427 26.77 -9.36 -6.95
N GLN A 428 26.23 -9.81 -5.81
CA GLN A 428 26.68 -9.40 -4.48
C GLN A 428 26.66 -7.88 -4.29
N ARG A 429 25.56 -7.24 -4.71
CA ARG A 429 25.41 -5.78 -4.77
C ARG A 429 25.07 -5.13 -3.43
N PHE A 430 24.54 -5.89 -2.47
CA PHE A 430 23.97 -5.31 -1.25
C PHE A 430 25.06 -4.81 -0.29
N PRO A 431 24.96 -3.57 0.22
CA PRO A 431 25.77 -3.13 1.35
C PRO A 431 25.33 -3.84 2.64
N ALA A 432 26.16 -3.78 3.68
CA ALA A 432 25.75 -4.25 5.00
C ALA A 432 24.63 -3.38 5.57
N THR A 433 23.66 -4.00 6.24
CA THR A 433 22.70 -3.28 7.09
C THR A 433 23.46 -2.47 8.16
N PRO A 434 23.18 -1.15 8.29
CA PRO A 434 23.91 -0.27 9.19
C PRO A 434 24.05 -0.85 10.61
N HIS A 435 25.27 -0.83 11.15
CA HIS A 435 25.64 -1.32 12.49
C HIS A 435 25.47 -2.83 12.76
N MET A 436 24.87 -3.61 11.86
CA MET A 436 24.61 -5.03 12.11
C MET A 436 25.88 -5.90 12.01
N THR A 437 26.90 -5.49 11.24
CA THR A 437 28.24 -6.11 11.28
C THR A 437 28.89 -5.97 12.66
N THR A 438 28.69 -4.82 13.32
CA THR A 438 29.20 -4.57 14.68
C THR A 438 28.51 -5.45 15.70
N LEU A 439 27.17 -5.58 15.62
CA LEU A 439 26.40 -6.48 16.48
C LEU A 439 26.88 -7.92 16.37
N ALA A 440 27.01 -8.44 15.14
CA ALA A 440 27.46 -9.81 14.89
C ALA A 440 28.89 -10.03 15.42
N ALA A 441 29.81 -9.11 15.17
CA ALA A 441 31.18 -9.20 15.67
C ALA A 441 31.26 -9.20 17.21
N VAL A 442 30.43 -8.40 17.89
CA VAL A 442 30.33 -8.38 19.36
C VAL A 442 29.84 -9.72 19.89
N ALA A 443 28.76 -10.28 19.32
CA ALA A 443 28.24 -11.57 19.73
C ALA A 443 29.27 -12.70 19.54
N GLN A 444 29.96 -12.72 18.40
CA GLN A 444 31.03 -13.69 18.11
C GLN A 444 32.18 -13.59 19.10
N LYS A 445 32.68 -12.38 19.34
CA LYS A 445 33.77 -12.15 20.29
C LYS A 445 33.40 -12.57 21.71
N ALA A 446 32.12 -12.46 22.07
CA ALA A 446 31.59 -12.89 23.35
C ALA A 446 31.37 -14.41 23.45
N GLY A 447 31.40 -15.15 22.34
CA GLY A 447 31.34 -16.60 22.31
C GLY A 447 30.10 -17.21 21.66
N CYS A 448 29.20 -16.38 21.10
CA CYS A 448 28.07 -16.87 20.32
C CYS A 448 28.50 -17.32 18.91
N THR A 449 27.88 -18.39 18.42
CA THR A 449 27.85 -18.68 16.98
C THR A 449 26.87 -17.73 16.29
N VAL A 450 27.21 -17.27 15.09
CA VAL A 450 26.27 -16.52 14.24
C VAL A 450 25.68 -17.48 13.22
N ILE A 451 24.36 -17.54 13.13
CA ILE A 451 23.60 -18.42 12.25
C ILE A 451 22.75 -17.56 11.32
N GLY A 452 22.79 -17.85 10.02
CA GLY A 452 21.96 -17.16 9.03
C GLY A 452 20.71 -17.97 8.72
N LEU A 453 19.55 -17.30 8.61
CA LEU A 453 18.28 -17.94 8.27
C LEU A 453 17.47 -17.03 7.36
N THR A 454 17.38 -17.36 6.08
CA THR A 454 16.80 -16.47 5.06
C THR A 454 15.72 -17.12 4.20
N GLY A 455 14.81 -16.29 3.69
CA GLY A 455 13.85 -16.68 2.67
C GLY A 455 14.47 -16.94 1.28
N ARG A 456 15.71 -16.48 1.03
CA ARG A 456 16.46 -16.79 -0.19
C ARG A 456 16.63 -18.30 -0.36
N ASN A 457 16.69 -18.76 -1.61
CA ASN A 457 16.76 -20.19 -1.91
C ASN A 457 18.21 -20.71 -2.01
N ASP A 458 18.38 -22.04 -2.13
CA ASP A 458 19.70 -22.68 -2.21
C ASP A 458 20.56 -22.19 -3.39
N ASP A 459 19.96 -21.80 -4.51
CA ASP A 459 20.69 -21.28 -5.69
C ASP A 459 21.33 -19.91 -5.40
N GLN A 460 20.84 -19.21 -4.39
CA GLN A 460 21.31 -17.90 -3.93
C GLN A 460 22.33 -18.00 -2.79
N LYS A 461 22.53 -19.18 -2.18
CA LYS A 461 23.33 -19.36 -0.96
C LYS A 461 24.78 -18.92 -1.13
N ALA A 462 25.45 -19.39 -2.19
CA ALA A 462 26.87 -19.12 -2.39
C ALA A 462 27.14 -17.61 -2.61
N ALA A 463 26.32 -16.95 -3.43
CA ALA A 463 26.43 -15.53 -3.67
C ALA A 463 26.10 -14.71 -2.42
N THR A 464 25.10 -15.11 -1.65
CA THR A 464 24.75 -14.46 -0.37
C THR A 464 25.89 -14.53 0.63
N LEU A 465 26.50 -15.70 0.82
CA LEU A 465 27.69 -15.86 1.68
C LEU A 465 28.87 -15.01 1.18
N GLY A 466 29.09 -14.94 -0.14
CA GLY A 466 30.09 -14.08 -0.74
C GLY A 466 29.83 -12.59 -0.45
N ASN A 467 28.57 -12.14 -0.57
CA ASN A 467 28.19 -10.77 -0.28
C ASN A 467 28.39 -10.43 1.21
N LEU A 468 27.97 -11.31 2.12
CA LEU A 468 28.15 -11.13 3.56
C LEU A 468 29.63 -10.98 3.93
N ALA A 469 30.49 -11.85 3.39
CA ALA A 469 31.94 -11.75 3.59
C ALA A 469 32.51 -10.46 3.01
N LYS A 470 32.08 -10.07 1.79
CA LYS A 470 32.50 -8.84 1.11
C LYS A 470 32.20 -7.58 1.94
N VAL A 471 31.10 -7.55 2.68
CA VAL A 471 30.69 -6.38 3.48
C VAL A 471 31.11 -6.47 4.95
N GLY A 472 31.96 -7.44 5.31
CA GLY A 472 32.63 -7.49 6.61
C GLY A 472 32.00 -8.39 7.67
N TYR A 473 31.01 -9.23 7.32
CA TYR A 473 30.57 -10.29 8.22
C TYR A 473 31.58 -11.44 8.25
N THR A 474 31.84 -11.95 9.45
CA THR A 474 32.64 -13.16 9.67
C THR A 474 31.77 -14.28 10.25
N GLY A 475 32.22 -15.54 10.13
CA GLY A 475 31.63 -16.69 10.82
C GLY A 475 30.34 -17.29 10.23
N PHE A 476 29.78 -16.71 9.16
CA PHE A 476 28.83 -17.44 8.31
C PHE A 476 29.59 -18.46 7.43
N THR A 477 29.06 -19.67 7.35
CA THR A 477 29.55 -20.81 6.57
C THR A 477 28.37 -21.51 5.90
N ALA A 478 28.63 -22.40 4.94
CA ALA A 478 27.56 -23.16 4.29
C ALA A 478 26.79 -24.05 5.29
N GLN A 479 27.40 -24.41 6.42
CA GLN A 479 26.81 -25.29 7.43
C GLN A 479 25.89 -24.57 8.42
N ASN A 480 26.15 -23.30 8.73
CA ASN A 480 25.34 -22.49 9.66
C ASN A 480 24.53 -21.40 8.95
N PHE A 481 24.31 -21.54 7.64
CA PHE A 481 23.52 -20.63 6.83
C PHE A 481 22.40 -21.39 6.13
N TYR A 482 21.16 -21.14 6.57
CA TYR A 482 19.97 -21.84 6.14
C TYR A 482 19.19 -20.99 5.12
N THR A 483 18.84 -21.62 4.00
CA THR A 483 18.07 -21.08 2.88
C THR A 483 16.87 -21.99 2.60
N LYS A 484 15.86 -21.47 1.90
CA LYS A 484 14.75 -22.30 1.39
C LYS A 484 15.25 -23.24 0.29
N TRP A 485 14.65 -24.42 0.21
CA TRP A 485 14.94 -25.37 -0.87
C TRP A 485 14.21 -24.96 -2.16
N THR A 486 14.76 -25.34 -3.31
CA THR A 486 14.14 -25.12 -4.63
C THR A 486 13.22 -26.27 -5.05
N GLY A 487 13.38 -27.44 -4.44
CA GLY A 487 12.70 -28.68 -4.83
C GLY A 487 13.33 -29.35 -6.05
N VAL A 488 14.47 -28.84 -6.54
CA VAL A 488 15.14 -29.31 -7.76
C VAL A 488 16.47 -29.96 -7.42
N GLY A 489 16.73 -31.14 -8.01
CA GLY A 489 18.00 -31.84 -7.85
C GLY A 489 18.28 -32.18 -6.38
N ALA A 490 19.44 -31.77 -5.87
CA ALA A 490 19.84 -31.99 -4.48
C ALA A 490 19.19 -31.02 -3.48
N SER A 491 18.59 -29.91 -3.95
CA SER A 491 17.90 -28.94 -3.10
C SER A 491 16.48 -29.42 -2.85
N GLN A 492 16.32 -30.25 -1.83
CA GLN A 492 15.04 -30.84 -1.43
C GLN A 492 14.61 -30.34 -0.06
N GLN A 493 13.31 -30.44 0.23
CA GLN A 493 12.77 -30.09 1.53
C GLN A 493 13.51 -30.86 2.64
N PRO A 494 14.08 -30.15 3.64
CA PRO A 494 14.74 -30.82 4.74
C PRO A 494 13.77 -31.65 5.57
N SER A 495 14.23 -32.78 6.10
CA SER A 495 13.39 -33.71 6.88
C SER A 495 12.84 -33.13 8.19
N TYR A 496 13.39 -32.02 8.67
CA TYR A 496 12.92 -31.29 9.86
C TYR A 496 11.85 -30.24 9.54
N ILE A 497 11.47 -30.09 8.27
CA ILE A 497 10.42 -29.18 7.83
C ILE A 497 9.18 -29.98 7.43
N ALA A 498 8.03 -29.62 8.00
CA ALA A 498 6.70 -30.03 7.59
C ALA A 498 5.87 -28.78 7.28
N CYS A 499 5.22 -28.76 6.12
CA CYS A 499 4.36 -27.65 5.72
C CYS A 499 2.90 -28.05 5.93
N ALA A 500 2.04 -27.15 6.42
CA ALA A 500 0.62 -27.43 6.56
C ALA A 500 -0.08 -27.60 5.19
N THR A 501 0.47 -26.97 4.15
CA THR A 501 0.00 -27.10 2.77
C THR A 501 1.13 -27.59 1.84
N ALA A 502 0.89 -27.58 0.53
CA ALA A 502 1.91 -27.97 -0.47
C ALA A 502 3.18 -27.11 -0.43
N LYS A 503 3.10 -25.88 0.12
CA LYS A 503 4.26 -25.00 0.30
C LYS A 503 4.26 -24.45 1.73
N CYS A 504 5.45 -24.34 2.31
CA CYS A 504 5.61 -23.71 3.61
C CYS A 504 5.41 -22.21 3.52
N THR A 505 4.71 -21.61 4.48
CA THR A 505 4.83 -20.16 4.70
C THR A 505 6.25 -19.80 5.16
N THR A 506 6.59 -18.52 5.15
CA THR A 506 7.88 -18.06 5.68
C THR A 506 8.00 -18.32 7.18
N ILE A 507 6.91 -18.10 7.95
CA ILE A 507 6.85 -18.45 9.37
C ILE A 507 7.10 -19.95 9.55
N GLU A 508 6.42 -20.80 8.77
CA GLU A 508 6.55 -22.25 8.88
C GLU A 508 8.00 -22.73 8.70
N TYR A 509 8.66 -22.21 7.67
CA TYR A 509 10.04 -22.53 7.38
C TYR A 509 11.00 -22.01 8.46
N LYS A 510 10.88 -20.73 8.85
CA LYS A 510 11.83 -20.10 9.77
C LYS A 510 11.68 -20.64 11.19
N ALA A 511 10.46 -20.83 11.68
CA ALA A 511 10.22 -21.38 13.01
C ALA A 511 10.74 -22.82 13.18
N GLN A 512 10.44 -23.71 12.22
CA GLN A 512 10.96 -25.09 12.27
C GLN A 512 12.48 -25.15 12.12
N THR A 513 13.08 -24.25 11.35
CA THR A 513 14.54 -24.21 11.23
C THR A 513 15.20 -23.81 12.55
N ARG A 514 14.64 -22.83 13.28
CA ARG A 514 15.11 -22.49 14.64
C ARG A 514 14.91 -23.66 15.61
N ALA A 515 13.77 -24.33 15.57
CA ALA A 515 13.53 -25.54 16.37
C ALA A 515 14.57 -26.64 16.08
N TYR A 516 14.92 -26.84 14.80
CA TYR A 516 15.96 -27.77 14.40
C TYR A 516 17.33 -27.37 14.96
N ILE A 517 17.71 -26.08 14.89
CA ILE A 517 18.97 -25.55 15.41
C ILE A 517 19.15 -25.83 16.92
N GLU A 518 18.09 -25.68 17.72
CA GLU A 518 18.14 -26.00 19.17
C GLU A 518 18.12 -27.51 19.46
N SER A 519 17.68 -28.32 18.49
CA SER A 519 17.59 -29.76 18.64
C SER A 519 18.97 -30.45 18.72
N PRO A 520 19.05 -31.69 19.24
CA PRO A 520 20.24 -32.54 19.18
C PRO A 520 20.84 -32.64 17.77
N SER A 521 19.98 -32.73 16.75
CA SER A 521 20.39 -32.95 15.36
C SER A 521 20.82 -31.68 14.64
N GLY A 522 20.46 -30.50 15.15
CA GLY A 522 20.88 -29.20 14.58
C GLY A 522 21.99 -28.50 15.36
N GLY A 523 22.53 -29.14 16.41
CA GLY A 523 23.74 -28.68 17.09
C GLY A 523 23.56 -28.32 18.56
N ARG A 524 22.35 -28.49 19.13
CA ARG A 524 22.02 -28.13 20.51
C ARG A 524 22.38 -26.68 20.83
N TYR A 525 22.14 -25.78 19.88
CA TYR A 525 22.37 -24.37 20.13
C TYR A 525 21.34 -23.84 21.14
N ASP A 526 21.75 -22.83 21.89
CA ASP A 526 20.86 -22.00 22.68
C ASP A 526 20.71 -20.67 21.93
N ILE A 527 19.55 -20.42 21.33
CA ILE A 527 19.37 -19.23 20.50
C ILE A 527 19.08 -18.04 21.42
N VAL A 528 20.16 -17.40 21.88
CA VAL A 528 20.08 -16.30 22.84
C VAL A 528 19.44 -15.05 22.26
N ALA A 529 19.33 -14.94 20.92
CA ALA A 529 18.57 -13.92 20.22
C ALA A 529 18.33 -14.22 18.74
N ASN A 530 17.16 -13.82 18.25
CA ASN A 530 16.78 -13.85 16.85
C ASN A 530 16.48 -12.42 16.34
N PHE A 531 17.10 -12.03 15.22
CA PHE A 531 16.94 -10.72 14.59
C PHE A 531 16.34 -10.87 13.20
N GLY A 532 15.38 -10.01 12.89
CA GLY A 532 14.72 -9.97 11.60
C GLY A 532 14.01 -8.64 11.40
N ASP A 533 13.87 -8.23 10.15
CA ASP A 533 13.18 -7.01 9.73
C ASP A 533 11.70 -7.27 9.45
N GLN A 534 11.26 -8.53 9.43
CA GLN A 534 9.87 -8.93 9.28
C GLN A 534 9.36 -9.69 10.49
N TYR A 535 8.05 -9.64 10.72
CA TYR A 535 7.40 -10.43 11.77
C TYR A 535 7.54 -11.93 11.52
N SER A 536 7.52 -12.34 10.25
CA SER A 536 7.68 -13.74 9.84
C SER A 536 9.07 -14.33 10.15
N ASP A 537 10.06 -13.49 10.46
CA ASP A 537 11.38 -13.93 10.93
C ASP A 537 11.37 -14.34 12.39
N LEU A 538 10.45 -13.76 13.17
CA LEU A 538 10.49 -13.75 14.63
C LEU A 538 9.39 -14.63 15.24
N ILE A 539 8.24 -14.74 14.58
CA ILE A 539 7.10 -15.53 15.04
C ILE A 539 7.43 -17.03 15.03
N GLY A 540 6.88 -17.76 16.01
CA GLY A 540 6.97 -19.22 16.10
C GLY A 540 8.01 -19.75 17.09
N GLY A 541 8.55 -18.89 17.96
CA GLY A 541 9.42 -19.30 19.08
C GLY A 541 10.85 -19.71 18.71
N TYR A 542 11.48 -20.49 19.60
CA TYR A 542 12.85 -21.02 19.50
C TYR A 542 13.94 -19.94 19.46
N ALA A 543 13.83 -18.99 20.38
CA ALA A 543 14.85 -18.04 20.77
C ALA A 543 14.47 -17.45 22.14
N ASP A 544 15.47 -17.15 22.97
CA ASP A 544 15.25 -16.48 24.28
C ASP A 544 14.66 -15.07 24.12
N ARG A 545 14.97 -14.43 22.99
CA ARG A 545 14.50 -13.08 22.65
C ARG A 545 14.44 -12.87 21.16
N THR A 546 13.52 -12.03 20.74
CA THR A 546 13.36 -11.57 19.36
C THR A 546 13.61 -10.06 19.30
N VAL A 547 14.20 -9.61 18.19
CA VAL A 547 14.46 -8.19 17.93
C VAL A 547 14.02 -7.86 16.51
N LYS A 548 12.93 -7.09 16.40
CA LYS A 548 12.42 -6.55 15.15
C LYS A 548 13.25 -5.35 14.71
N LEU A 549 13.78 -5.40 13.50
CA LEU A 549 14.37 -4.27 12.81
C LEU A 549 13.29 -3.54 11.98
N PRO A 550 13.39 -2.21 11.85
CA PRO A 550 12.40 -1.42 11.13
C PRO A 550 12.46 -1.71 9.63
N ASN A 551 11.31 -1.98 9.02
CA ASN A 551 11.17 -2.11 7.57
C ASN A 551 9.76 -1.71 7.09
N PRO A 552 9.61 -0.51 6.48
CA PRO A 552 8.37 -0.08 5.85
C PRO A 552 8.29 -0.36 4.33
N THR A 553 9.33 -0.92 3.69
CA THR A 553 9.45 -1.04 2.22
C THR A 553 8.82 -2.29 1.63
N TYR A 554 8.61 -3.35 2.42
CA TYR A 554 7.84 -4.54 2.01
C TYR A 554 7.27 -5.29 3.21
N TYR A 555 6.22 -6.09 3.02
CA TYR A 555 5.59 -6.89 4.07
C TYR A 555 5.51 -8.37 3.73
N LEU A 556 6.11 -9.21 4.59
CA LEU A 556 6.00 -10.67 4.50
C LEU A 556 5.03 -11.21 5.56
N PRO A 557 3.80 -11.62 5.16
CA PRO A 557 2.77 -12.11 6.08
C PRO A 557 3.10 -13.47 6.71
#